data_AF-A0A2H3TPB9-F1
#
_entry.id   AF-A0A2H3TPB9-F1
#
_cell.length_a   1.000
_cell.length_b   1.000
_cell.length_c   1.000
_cell.angle_alpha   90.00
_cell.angle_beta   90.00
_cell.angle_gamma   90.00
#
_symmetry.space_group_name_H-M   'P 1'
#
loop_
_entity.id
_entity.type
_entity.pdbx_description
1 polymer ?
#
loop_
_entity_poly.entity_id
_entity_poly.type
_entity_poly.pdbx_seq_one_letter_code
_entity_poly.pdbx_strand_id
1 'polypeptide(L)'
;MPNPGKHWTASTTLRAAAWCFGRRPPGTWLADMQSRLYWNTLMFESVLTDELSLLTSQLSDLQDRVPLPKFVKMEVPALQRLEEPNSADAFCHYHFLSQIAHRVLIYRIKETIYYSGSYPPSSLEDEFTYQLEQWRHQLPAAIQFEVDSEMPPSRFPRDVVVTPWLRARYLVAKWHISRPFL
;
A
#
# COMPACT_ATOMS: atom_id res chain seq x y z
N MET A 1 8.72 12.75 33.59
CA MET A 1 9.06 11.31 33.52
C MET A 1 8.15 10.64 32.49
N PRO A 2 8.66 10.10 31.37
CA PRO A 2 7.84 9.47 30.36
C PRO A 2 7.47 8.04 30.77
N ASN A 3 6.23 7.63 30.49
CA ASN A 3 5.64 6.37 30.93
C ASN A 3 6.17 5.19 30.08
N PRO A 4 6.88 4.20 30.67
CA PRO A 4 7.55 3.12 29.93
C PRO A 4 6.62 2.06 29.34
N GLY A 5 5.31 2.10 29.62
CA GLY A 5 4.37 1.02 29.27
C GLY A 5 3.92 0.94 27.81
N LYS A 6 4.15 1.96 26.97
CA LYS A 6 3.60 2.02 25.60
C LYS A 6 4.55 1.56 24.49
N HIS A 7 5.85 1.43 24.76
CA HIS A 7 6.84 1.01 23.76
C HIS A 7 6.91 -0.52 23.56
N TRP A 8 6.43 -1.30 24.52
CA TRP A 8 6.66 -2.75 24.53
C TRP A 8 5.70 -3.54 23.65
N THR A 9 4.45 -3.09 23.46
CA THR A 9 3.41 -3.86 22.74
C THR A 9 3.52 -3.79 21.21
N ALA A 10 3.94 -2.66 20.65
CA ALA A 10 4.21 -2.56 19.21
C ALA A 10 5.49 -3.32 18.82
N SER A 11 6.55 -3.22 19.65
CA SER A 11 7.86 -3.81 19.33
C SER A 11 7.89 -5.35 19.36
N THR A 12 7.17 -6.01 20.28
CA THR A 12 7.14 -7.48 20.36
C THR A 12 6.37 -8.12 19.20
N THR A 13 5.30 -7.50 18.72
CA THR A 13 4.50 -8.02 17.59
C THR A 13 5.28 -7.96 16.27
N LEU A 14 6.09 -6.91 16.08
CA LEU A 14 6.96 -6.71 14.91
C LEU A 14 8.12 -7.72 14.81
N ARG A 15 8.78 -8.01 15.93
CA ARG A 15 9.88 -9.00 15.93
C ARG A 15 9.35 -10.41 15.64
N ALA A 16 8.14 -10.74 16.12
CA ALA A 16 7.50 -12.00 15.80
C ALA A 16 7.13 -12.12 14.31
N ALA A 17 6.63 -11.05 13.68
CA ALA A 17 6.35 -11.02 12.25
C ALA A 17 7.63 -11.23 11.41
N ALA A 18 8.68 -10.45 11.67
CA ALA A 18 9.99 -10.60 11.00
C ALA A 18 10.61 -12.01 11.20
N TRP A 19 10.43 -12.59 12.39
CA TRP A 19 10.90 -13.95 12.72
C TRP A 19 10.10 -15.04 12.00
N CYS A 20 8.83 -14.80 11.65
CA CYS A 20 7.98 -15.75 10.94
C CYS A 20 8.22 -15.77 9.42
N PHE A 21 8.57 -14.64 8.80
CA PHE A 21 8.79 -14.57 7.34
C PHE A 21 9.98 -15.41 6.86
N GLY A 22 11.02 -15.58 7.68
CA GLY A 22 12.24 -16.33 7.30
C GLY A 22 12.13 -17.86 7.38
N ARG A 23 11.09 -18.43 8.00
CA ARG A 23 10.99 -19.89 8.25
C ARG A 23 9.98 -20.63 7.37
N ARG A 24 9.18 -19.94 6.56
CA ARG A 24 8.11 -20.59 5.81
C ARG A 24 8.52 -20.87 4.36
N PRO A 25 8.11 -22.02 3.79
CA PRO A 25 8.36 -22.29 2.39
C PRO A 25 7.72 -21.21 1.52
N PRO A 26 8.45 -20.64 0.55
CA PRO A 26 7.91 -19.65 -0.35
C PRO A 26 6.77 -20.26 -1.17
N GLY A 27 5.74 -19.46 -1.47
CA GLY A 27 4.61 -19.89 -2.30
C GLY A 27 3.50 -20.63 -1.56
N THR A 28 3.61 -20.83 -0.24
CA THR A 28 2.49 -21.35 0.57
C THR A 28 1.41 -20.28 0.77
N TRP A 29 0.13 -20.68 0.80
CA TRP A 29 -0.99 -19.80 1.12
C TRP A 29 -0.75 -18.98 2.39
N LEU A 30 -0.22 -19.64 3.42
CA LEU A 30 -0.01 -19.02 4.72
C LEU A 30 1.10 -17.96 4.68
N ALA A 31 2.17 -18.16 3.89
CA ALA A 31 3.18 -17.14 3.67
C ALA A 31 2.62 -15.94 2.89
N ASP A 32 1.78 -16.21 1.88
CA ASP A 32 1.08 -15.16 1.12
C ASP A 32 0.15 -14.33 2.00
N MET A 33 -0.62 -14.97 2.89
CA MET A 33 -1.47 -14.28 3.86
C MET A 33 -0.69 -13.37 4.80
N GLN A 34 0.50 -13.80 5.24
CA GLN A 34 1.35 -12.95 6.07
C GLN A 34 1.86 -11.73 5.30
N SER A 35 2.25 -11.90 4.03
CA SER A 35 2.59 -10.75 3.19
C SER A 35 1.42 -9.78 3.07
N ARG A 36 0.21 -10.28 2.80
CA ARG A 36 -0.99 -9.44 2.71
C ARG A 36 -1.25 -8.69 4.01
N LEU A 37 -1.13 -9.37 5.16
CA LEU A 37 -1.31 -8.74 6.46
C LEU A 37 -0.29 -7.63 6.68
N TYR A 38 0.99 -7.91 6.45
CA TYR A 38 2.06 -6.92 6.58
C TYR A 38 1.79 -5.68 5.72
N TRP A 39 1.52 -5.86 4.42
CA TRP A 39 1.30 -4.72 3.52
C TRP A 39 0.04 -3.94 3.87
N ASN A 40 -1.03 -4.59 4.34
CA ASN A 40 -2.21 -3.90 4.88
C ASN A 40 -1.86 -3.07 6.12
N THR A 41 -1.23 -3.68 7.11
CA THR A 41 -0.84 -3.00 8.35
C THR A 41 0.05 -1.81 8.04
N LEU A 42 1.04 -1.98 7.18
CA LEU A 42 1.96 -0.92 6.77
C LEU A 42 1.24 0.23 6.03
N MET A 43 0.23 -0.07 5.19
CA MET A 43 -0.61 0.94 4.55
C MET A 43 -1.43 1.74 5.56
N PHE A 44 -2.09 1.07 6.52
CA PHE A 44 -2.88 1.75 7.55
C PHE A 44 -2.01 2.55 8.51
N GLU A 45 -0.87 2.01 8.91
CA GLU A 45 0.06 2.70 9.79
C GLU A 45 0.47 4.03 9.19
N SER A 46 0.86 4.07 7.91
CA SER A 46 1.33 5.32 7.28
C SER A 46 0.26 6.41 7.35
N VAL A 47 -1.00 6.06 7.07
CA VAL A 47 -2.13 7.01 7.18
C VAL A 47 -2.34 7.45 8.64
N LEU A 48 -2.35 6.52 9.58
CA LEU A 48 -2.61 6.83 10.99
C LEU A 48 -1.49 7.67 11.62
N THR A 49 -0.23 7.39 11.28
CA THR A 49 0.91 8.16 11.79
C THR A 49 0.91 9.58 11.24
N ASP A 50 0.56 9.74 9.96
CA ASP A 50 0.46 11.05 9.33
C ASP A 50 -0.68 11.89 9.94
N GLU A 51 -1.89 11.33 10.02
CA GLU A 51 -3.09 12.06 10.49
C GLU A 51 -3.07 12.34 11.99
N LEU A 52 -2.54 11.41 12.79
CA LEU A 52 -2.53 11.52 14.25
C LEU A 52 -1.17 12.01 14.80
N SER A 53 -0.22 12.33 13.92
CA SER A 53 1.15 12.73 14.30
C SER A 53 1.81 11.76 15.30
N LEU A 54 1.60 10.46 15.09
CA LEU A 54 2.14 9.41 15.95
C LEU A 54 3.57 9.06 15.55
N LEU A 55 4.34 8.49 16.49
CA LEU A 55 5.63 7.90 16.17
C LEU A 55 5.45 6.72 15.21
N THR A 56 6.24 6.70 14.14
CA THR A 56 6.31 5.58 13.21
C THR A 56 6.93 4.37 13.89
N SER A 57 6.39 3.17 13.63
CA SER A 57 7.07 1.94 14.03
C SER A 57 8.18 1.58 13.04
N GLN A 58 8.93 0.52 13.35
CA GLN A 58 9.99 -0.04 12.49
C GLN A 58 9.41 -0.95 11.39
N LEU A 59 8.12 -0.85 11.05
CA LEU A 59 7.52 -1.70 10.02
C LEU A 59 8.08 -1.38 8.63
N SER A 60 8.43 -0.12 8.36
CA SER A 60 9.11 0.33 7.13
C SER A 60 10.41 -0.43 6.87
N ASP A 61 11.17 -0.74 7.92
CA ASP A 61 12.50 -1.38 7.81
C ASP A 61 12.40 -2.83 7.31
N LEU A 62 11.22 -3.43 7.41
CA LEU A 62 10.95 -4.80 6.93
C LEU A 62 10.48 -4.84 5.48
N GLN A 63 10.23 -3.70 4.84
CA GLN A 63 9.58 -3.61 3.53
C GLN A 63 10.34 -4.39 2.46
N ASP A 64 11.67 -4.30 2.47
CA ASP A 64 12.52 -4.98 1.49
C ASP A 64 12.64 -6.50 1.75
N ARG A 65 12.21 -6.97 2.92
CA ARG A 65 12.28 -8.37 3.34
C ARG A 65 10.96 -9.11 3.17
N VAL A 66 9.85 -8.38 3.04
CA VAL A 66 8.52 -8.98 2.89
C VAL A 66 8.13 -9.00 1.41
N PRO A 67 7.91 -10.16 0.80
CA PRO A 67 7.57 -10.22 -0.62
C PRO A 67 6.18 -9.63 -0.87
N LEU A 68 5.97 -9.12 -2.09
CA LEU A 68 4.64 -8.75 -2.57
C LEU A 68 3.72 -9.98 -2.57
N PRO A 69 2.44 -9.82 -2.21
CA PRO A 69 1.49 -10.93 -2.28
C PRO A 69 1.33 -11.44 -3.71
N LYS A 70 1.36 -12.76 -3.84
CA LYS A 70 1.12 -13.50 -5.09
C LYS A 70 -0.32 -13.98 -5.21
N PHE A 71 -1.09 -13.75 -4.17
CA PHE A 71 -2.49 -14.12 -4.05
C PHE A 71 -2.76 -15.63 -4.12
N VAL A 72 -1.90 -16.41 -3.47
CA VAL A 72 -2.01 -17.87 -3.41
C VAL A 72 -3.37 -18.25 -2.81
N LYS A 73 -4.09 -19.17 -3.46
CA LYS A 73 -5.38 -19.70 -2.99
C LYS A 73 -5.17 -20.77 -1.93
N MET A 74 -6.14 -20.88 -1.03
CA MET A 74 -6.11 -21.92 -0.01
C MET A 74 -6.60 -23.22 -0.64
N GLU A 75 -5.80 -24.28 -0.57
CA GLU A 75 -6.22 -25.59 -1.06
C GLU A 75 -7.12 -26.29 -0.05
N VAL A 76 -8.40 -25.92 -0.03
CA VAL A 76 -9.44 -26.60 0.76
C VAL A 76 -10.48 -27.15 -0.21
N PRO A 77 -10.57 -28.49 -0.39
CA PRO A 77 -11.49 -29.11 -1.36
C PRO A 77 -12.96 -28.72 -1.18
N ALA A 78 -13.38 -28.45 0.06
CA ALA A 78 -14.75 -28.03 0.37
C ALA A 78 -15.08 -26.61 -0.14
N LEU A 79 -14.08 -25.71 -0.16
CA LEU A 79 -14.26 -24.30 -0.52
C LEU A 79 -14.06 -24.05 -2.02
N GLN A 80 -13.27 -24.89 -2.71
CA GLN A 80 -13.09 -24.79 -4.17
C GLN A 80 -14.40 -24.91 -4.96
N ARG A 81 -15.41 -25.61 -4.42
CA ARG A 81 -16.74 -25.76 -5.08
C ARG A 81 -17.61 -24.51 -5.01
N LEU A 82 -17.22 -23.51 -4.21
CA LEU A 82 -17.93 -22.24 -4.04
C LEU A 82 -17.22 -21.08 -4.76
N GLU A 83 -16.12 -21.35 -5.48
CA GLU A 83 -15.36 -20.29 -6.16
C GLU A 83 -16.06 -19.81 -7.44
N GLU A 84 -16.37 -18.53 -7.47
CA GLU A 84 -16.81 -17.77 -8.65
C GLU A 84 -15.63 -17.56 -9.64
N PRO A 85 -15.90 -17.29 -10.93
CA PRO A 85 -14.87 -17.23 -11.95
C PRO A 85 -13.79 -16.16 -11.67
N ASN A 86 -12.58 -16.52 -12.08
CA ASN A 86 -11.27 -15.93 -11.81
C ASN A 86 -11.11 -14.41 -12.09
N SER A 87 -12.06 -13.75 -12.77
CA SER A 87 -11.91 -12.36 -13.23
C SER A 87 -12.15 -11.32 -12.13
N ALA A 88 -13.05 -11.57 -11.18
CA ALA A 88 -13.32 -10.64 -10.07
C ALA A 88 -12.16 -10.60 -9.06
N ASP A 89 -11.50 -11.73 -8.84
CA ASP A 89 -10.34 -11.84 -7.95
C ASP A 89 -9.15 -11.04 -8.49
N ALA A 90 -8.87 -11.16 -9.81
CA ALA A 90 -7.78 -10.43 -10.45
C ALA A 90 -7.91 -8.92 -10.28
N PHE A 91 -9.13 -8.38 -10.40
CA PHE A 91 -9.42 -6.97 -10.17
C PHE A 91 -9.04 -6.50 -8.75
N CYS A 92 -9.46 -7.24 -7.72
CA CYS A 92 -9.11 -6.96 -6.33
C CYS A 92 -7.60 -7.06 -6.08
N HIS A 93 -6.94 -8.04 -6.70
CA HIS A 93 -5.50 -8.24 -6.59
C HIS A 93 -4.71 -7.07 -7.19
N TYR A 94 -5.10 -6.60 -8.37
CA TYR A 94 -4.48 -5.43 -9.00
C TYR A 94 -4.70 -4.17 -8.16
N HIS A 95 -5.91 -3.96 -7.64
CA HIS A 95 -6.17 -2.83 -6.74
C HIS A 95 -5.25 -2.86 -5.52
N PHE A 96 -5.08 -4.02 -4.90
CA PHE A 96 -4.21 -4.18 -3.74
C PHE A 96 -2.74 -3.86 -4.05
N LEU A 97 -2.20 -4.45 -5.12
CA LEU A 97 -0.82 -4.19 -5.54
C LEU A 97 -0.59 -2.73 -5.94
N SER A 98 -1.57 -2.11 -6.61
CA SER A 98 -1.50 -0.71 -7.00
C SER A 98 -1.43 0.22 -5.79
N GLN A 99 -2.16 -0.10 -4.71
CA GLN A 99 -2.06 0.64 -3.45
C GLN A 99 -0.68 0.50 -2.80
N ILE A 100 -0.07 -0.69 -2.84
CA ILE A 100 1.31 -0.89 -2.35
C ILE A 100 2.28 -0.04 -3.16
N ALA A 101 2.24 -0.13 -4.49
CA ALA A 101 3.14 0.62 -5.37
C ALA A 101 3.02 2.14 -5.12
N HIS A 102 1.80 2.65 -5.01
CA HIS A 102 1.55 4.04 -4.67
C HIS A 102 2.14 4.41 -3.31
N ARG A 103 1.95 3.57 -2.28
CA ARG A 103 2.51 3.83 -0.94
C ARG A 103 4.03 3.91 -1.01
N VAL A 104 4.69 2.98 -1.69
CA VAL A 104 6.16 2.97 -1.83
C VAL A 104 6.65 4.26 -2.50
N LEU A 105 5.94 4.74 -3.54
CA LEU A 105 6.25 6.01 -4.17
C LEU A 105 6.14 7.19 -3.20
N ILE A 106 5.02 7.30 -2.46
CA ILE A 106 4.80 8.39 -1.50
C ILE A 106 5.78 8.34 -0.34
N TYR A 107 6.10 7.15 0.15
CA TYR A 107 7.10 6.98 1.19
C TYR A 107 8.46 7.52 0.73
N ARG A 108 8.91 7.18 -0.50
CA ARG A 108 10.16 7.72 -1.07
C ARG A 108 10.13 9.25 -1.20
N ILE A 109 9.00 9.82 -1.62
CA ILE A 109 8.80 11.28 -1.70
C ILE A 109 8.97 11.90 -0.31
N LYS A 110 8.26 11.37 0.68
CA LYS A 110 8.32 11.87 2.07
C LYS A 110 9.71 11.76 2.65
N GLU A 111 10.36 10.61 2.52
CA GLU A 111 11.71 10.41 3.04
C GLU A 111 12.68 11.43 2.41
N THR A 112 12.57 11.66 1.10
CA THR A 112 13.48 12.58 0.41
C THR A 112 13.22 14.04 0.78
N ILE A 113 11.96 14.46 0.89
CA ILE A 113 11.60 15.85 1.20
C ILE A 113 11.82 16.17 2.68
N TYR A 114 11.42 15.28 3.59
CA TYR A 114 11.47 15.56 5.03
C TYR A 114 12.84 15.34 5.65
N TYR A 115 13.64 14.35 5.19
CA TYR A 115 15.00 14.15 5.75
C TYR A 115 16.08 14.99 5.09
N SER A 116 15.85 15.56 3.91
CA SER A 116 16.81 16.49 3.28
C SER A 116 16.82 17.88 3.92
N GLY A 117 15.79 18.22 4.72
CA GLY A 117 15.68 19.48 5.46
C GLY A 117 15.66 20.74 4.58
N SER A 118 15.59 20.58 3.26
CA SER A 118 15.68 21.62 2.24
C SER A 118 14.62 21.36 1.16
N TYR A 119 14.17 22.41 0.49
CA TYR A 119 13.23 22.25 -0.62
C TYR A 119 13.83 21.33 -1.69
N PRO A 120 13.09 20.30 -2.16
CA PRO A 120 13.60 19.42 -3.21
C PRO A 120 13.92 20.24 -4.46
N PRO A 121 15.04 20.00 -5.17
CA PRO A 121 15.29 20.65 -6.45
C PRO A 121 14.10 20.44 -7.39
N SER A 122 13.74 21.44 -8.20
CA SER A 122 12.58 21.32 -9.12
C SER A 122 12.64 20.09 -10.03
N SER A 123 13.85 19.64 -10.40
CA SER A 123 14.05 18.40 -11.16
C SER A 123 13.54 17.14 -10.45
N LEU A 124 13.58 17.12 -9.12
CA LEU A 124 13.10 16.01 -8.31
C LEU A 124 11.57 16.03 -8.18
N GLU A 125 10.96 17.21 -8.12
CA GLU A 125 9.50 17.36 -8.17
C GLU A 125 8.95 16.88 -9.51
N ASP A 126 9.63 17.24 -10.61
CA ASP A 126 9.32 16.75 -11.96
C ASP A 126 9.44 15.22 -12.04
N GLU A 127 10.51 14.65 -11.46
CA GLU A 127 10.70 13.20 -11.41
C GLU A 127 9.58 12.49 -10.64
N PHE A 128 9.22 12.98 -9.45
CA PHE A 128 8.15 12.40 -8.65
C PHE A 128 6.79 12.54 -9.32
N THR A 129 6.52 13.68 -9.95
CA THR A 129 5.31 13.89 -10.74
C THR A 129 5.25 12.90 -11.90
N TYR A 130 6.37 12.71 -12.61
CA TYR A 130 6.47 11.73 -13.69
C TYR A 130 6.23 10.31 -13.18
N GLN A 131 6.86 9.90 -12.07
CA GLN A 131 6.67 8.57 -11.48
C GLN A 131 5.21 8.33 -11.04
N LEU A 132 4.53 9.35 -10.50
CA LEU A 132 3.12 9.27 -10.12
C LEU A 132 2.22 9.10 -11.34
N GLU A 133 2.48 9.84 -12.42
CA GLU A 133 1.77 9.64 -13.69
C GLU A 133 2.03 8.25 -14.25
N GLN A 134 3.27 7.78 -14.27
CA GLN A 134 3.60 6.44 -14.76
C GLN A 134 2.88 5.36 -13.97
N TRP A 135 2.83 5.48 -12.63
CA TRP A 135 2.05 4.57 -11.79
C TRP A 135 0.58 4.52 -12.24
N ARG A 136 -0.05 5.68 -12.51
CA ARG A 136 -1.45 5.75 -12.98
C ARG A 136 -1.64 5.13 -14.37
N HIS A 137 -0.71 5.38 -15.30
CA HIS A 137 -0.79 4.85 -16.66
C HIS A 137 -0.54 3.34 -16.74
N GLN A 138 0.24 2.78 -15.82
CA GLN A 138 0.54 1.35 -15.74
C GLN A 138 -0.56 0.53 -15.05
N LEU A 139 -1.62 1.17 -14.55
CA LEU A 139 -2.76 0.47 -13.98
C LEU A 139 -3.43 -0.40 -15.06
N PRO A 140 -3.77 -1.66 -14.75
CA PRO A 140 -4.57 -2.49 -15.65
C PRO A 140 -5.89 -1.82 -15.99
N ALA A 141 -6.36 -2.00 -17.23
CA ALA A 141 -7.59 -1.38 -17.75
C ALA A 141 -8.81 -1.52 -16.84
N ALA A 142 -8.90 -2.62 -16.08
CA ALA A 142 -10.00 -2.86 -15.16
C ALA A 142 -10.08 -1.86 -13.98
N ILE A 143 -8.95 -1.30 -13.54
CA ILE A 143 -8.86 -0.34 -12.42
C ILE A 143 -8.30 1.03 -12.85
N GLN A 144 -8.07 1.22 -14.16
CA GLN A 144 -7.60 2.47 -14.71
C GLN A 144 -8.69 3.55 -14.61
N PHE A 145 -8.27 4.80 -14.47
CA PHE A 145 -9.18 5.93 -14.36
C PHE A 145 -8.66 7.18 -15.05
N GLU A 146 -9.61 8.00 -15.45
CA GLU A 146 -9.38 9.36 -15.92
C GLU A 146 -9.69 10.36 -14.81
N VAL A 147 -8.83 11.38 -14.69
CA VAL A 147 -8.86 12.33 -13.57
C VAL A 147 -10.03 13.31 -13.68
N ASP A 148 -10.47 13.64 -14.88
CA ASP A 148 -11.52 14.64 -15.13
C ASP A 148 -12.84 14.02 -15.60
N SER A 149 -12.88 12.70 -15.81
CA SER A 149 -14.11 12.00 -16.19
C SER A 149 -15.01 11.75 -14.98
N GLU A 150 -16.32 11.73 -15.25
CA GLU A 150 -17.28 11.12 -14.33
C GLU A 150 -16.97 9.63 -14.17
N MET A 151 -17.17 9.12 -12.96
CA MET A 151 -16.96 7.72 -12.65
C MET A 151 -18.13 6.89 -13.20
N PRO A 152 -17.87 5.78 -13.91
CA PRO A 152 -18.96 4.93 -14.37
C PRO A 152 -19.69 4.32 -13.16
N PRO A 153 -21.01 4.09 -13.27
CA PRO A 153 -21.77 3.47 -12.20
C PRO A 153 -21.23 2.07 -11.92
N SER A 154 -21.00 1.79 -10.63
CA SER A 154 -20.50 0.49 -10.21
C SER A 154 -21.56 -0.61 -10.40
N ARG A 155 -21.14 -1.75 -10.96
CA ARG A 155 -22.01 -2.93 -11.11
C ARG A 155 -22.16 -3.72 -9.82
N PHE A 156 -21.15 -3.68 -8.95
CA PHE A 156 -21.13 -4.45 -7.70
C PHE A 156 -20.74 -3.56 -6.51
N PRO A 157 -21.27 -3.79 -5.30
CA PRO A 157 -20.93 -2.99 -4.12
C PRO A 157 -19.42 -2.92 -3.84
N ARG A 158 -18.68 -3.99 -4.11
CA ARG A 158 -17.23 -4.05 -3.90
C ARG A 158 -16.44 -3.09 -4.81
N ASP A 159 -16.94 -2.77 -6.00
CA ASP A 159 -16.20 -1.94 -6.96
C ASP A 159 -16.45 -0.44 -6.72
N VAL A 160 -17.46 -0.08 -5.90
CA VAL A 160 -17.86 1.31 -5.60
C VAL A 160 -16.68 2.14 -5.06
N VAL A 161 -15.77 1.50 -4.32
CA VAL A 161 -14.65 2.19 -3.68
C VAL A 161 -13.33 2.02 -4.40
N VAL A 162 -13.17 1.01 -5.24
CA VAL A 162 -11.85 0.61 -5.79
C VAL A 162 -11.22 1.72 -6.62
N THR A 163 -11.86 2.08 -7.74
CA THR A 163 -11.33 3.09 -8.64
C THR A 163 -11.37 4.51 -8.04
N PRO A 164 -12.45 4.93 -7.34
CA PRO A 164 -12.46 6.23 -6.66
C PRO A 164 -11.36 6.39 -5.62
N TRP A 165 -11.01 5.32 -4.90
CA TRP A 165 -9.94 5.35 -3.92
C TRP A 165 -8.56 5.54 -4.55
N LEU A 166 -8.27 4.85 -5.66
CA LEU A 166 -7.03 5.07 -6.41
C LEU A 166 -6.94 6.50 -6.98
N ARG A 167 -8.05 7.04 -7.49
CA ARG A 167 -8.14 8.43 -7.95
C ARG A 167 -7.90 9.43 -6.81
N ALA A 168 -8.52 9.22 -5.65
CA ALA A 168 -8.31 10.06 -4.48
C ALA A 168 -6.83 10.06 -4.05
N ARG A 169 -6.21 8.86 -3.99
CA ARG A 169 -4.78 8.72 -3.68
C ARG A 169 -3.89 9.48 -4.65
N TYR A 170 -4.15 9.36 -5.96
CA TYR A 170 -3.43 10.12 -6.98
C TYR A 170 -3.53 11.63 -6.76
N LEU A 171 -4.73 12.16 -6.50
CA LEU A 171 -4.94 13.60 -6.29
C LEU A 171 -4.23 14.09 -5.03
N VAL A 172 -4.33 13.34 -3.93
CA VAL A 172 -3.64 13.63 -2.67
C VAL A 172 -2.12 13.61 -2.87
N ALA A 173 -1.59 12.61 -3.57
CA ALA A 173 -0.18 12.52 -3.91
C ALA A 173 0.31 13.72 -4.74
N LYS A 174 -0.42 14.06 -5.79
CA LYS A 174 -0.13 15.22 -6.65
C LYS A 174 -0.11 16.52 -5.84
N TRP A 175 -1.04 16.66 -4.91
CA TRP A 175 -1.09 17.79 -3.99
C TRP A 175 0.14 17.84 -3.08
N HIS A 176 0.53 16.72 -2.46
CA HIS A 176 1.72 16.66 -1.59
C HIS A 176 3.02 16.97 -2.33
N ILE A 177 3.19 16.48 -3.57
CA ILE A 177 4.38 16.77 -4.38
C ILE A 177 4.46 18.26 -4.72
N SER A 178 3.32 18.89 -5.02
CA SER A 178 3.26 20.29 -5.46
C SER A 178 3.34 21.30 -4.29
N ARG A 179 3.26 20.84 -3.03
CA ARG A 179 3.27 21.70 -1.84
C ARG A 179 4.04 21.06 -0.68
N PRO A 180 5.37 21.03 -0.72
CA PRO A 180 6.15 20.36 0.32
C PRO A 180 6.17 21.07 1.69
N PHE A 181 5.79 22.37 1.82
CA PHE A 181 5.91 23.13 3.08
C PHE A 181 4.87 24.24 3.34
N LEU A 182 3.56 23.96 3.28
CA LEU A 182 2.58 24.84 3.97
C LEU A 182 2.23 24.28 5.34
#